data_AF-A0ABD0K5I5-F1
#
_entry.id   AF-A0ABD0K5I5-F1
#
_cell.length_a   1.000
_cell.length_b   1.000
_cell.length_c   1.000
_cell.angle_alpha   90.00
_cell.angle_beta   90.00
_cell.angle_gamma   90.00
#
_symmetry.space_group_name_H-M   'P 1'
#
loop_
_entity.id
_entity.type
_entity.pdbx_description
1 polymer ?
#
loop_
_entity_poly.entity_id
_entity_poly.type
_entity_poly.pdbx_seq_one_letter_code
_entity_poly.pdbx_strand_id
1 'polypeptide(L)'
;MASYKTSAVWGEREVAYDFALLFVFQTTFPYFCEIPGGRLLSGKLITILGEVNNVPEANSFSINLCVERSIDPDCVFHFNPRFHQNCVVRNHMSGGKWGSEERSGGLPIAKGRPFEINILVTAAGYEVRVDNKHFTVFNHRAKFNDVGFLVIKGDNLTIDSVDFGDTKRWKPNIPVPGADDPRVSSAPGTGMEAERTLSGDAHASSKRGQRSGDKERGLLIVCK
;
A
#
# COMPACT_ATOMS: atom_id res chain seq x y z
N MET A 1 68.69 33.34 9.51
CA MET A 1 67.56 32.90 10.36
C MET A 1 66.29 33.51 9.79
N ALA A 2 65.20 32.73 9.76
CA ALA A 2 63.85 33.08 9.32
C ALA A 2 63.33 34.36 10.03
N SER A 3 62.30 35.08 9.59
CA SER A 3 61.03 34.60 9.02
C SER A 3 60.27 35.75 8.37
N TYR A 4 59.46 35.39 7.39
CA TYR A 4 58.69 36.18 6.45
C TYR A 4 57.23 36.25 6.90
N LYS A 5 56.57 37.40 6.69
CA LYS A 5 55.11 37.49 6.56
C LYS A 5 54.79 38.49 5.46
N THR A 6 54.51 37.99 4.26
CA THR A 6 53.88 38.76 3.19
C THR A 6 52.51 38.16 2.92
N SER A 7 51.49 39.00 3.11
CA SER A 7 50.12 38.75 2.68
C SER A 7 50.06 38.79 1.15
N ALA A 8 49.48 37.76 0.55
CA ALA A 8 49.10 37.79 -0.85
C ALA A 8 47.70 37.19 -0.97
N VAL A 9 46.77 38.08 -1.33
CA VAL A 9 45.43 37.73 -1.81
C VAL A 9 45.62 37.09 -3.19
N TRP A 10 45.23 35.83 -3.34
CA TRP A 10 45.10 35.19 -4.64
C TRP A 10 43.70 34.60 -4.73
N GLY A 11 42.95 35.09 -5.71
CA GLY A 11 41.61 34.62 -6.02
C GLY A 11 41.67 33.20 -6.58
N GLU A 12 41.13 32.27 -5.82
CA GLU A 12 40.61 31.03 -6.39
C GLU A 12 39.14 31.30 -6.69
N ARG A 13 38.77 31.20 -7.97
CA ARG A 13 37.37 31.07 -8.35
C ARG A 13 36.90 29.78 -7.70
N GLU A 14 36.14 29.89 -6.62
CA GLU A 14 35.23 28.81 -6.24
C GLU A 14 34.34 28.57 -7.46
N VAL A 15 34.66 27.53 -8.21
CA VAL A 15 33.66 26.80 -8.96
C VAL A 15 32.69 26.32 -7.89
N ALA A 16 31.64 27.11 -7.66
CA ALA A 16 30.46 26.65 -6.99
C ALA A 16 30.04 25.39 -7.73
N TYR A 17 30.31 24.24 -7.13
CA TYR A 17 29.59 23.02 -7.44
C TYR A 17 28.14 23.38 -7.15
N ASP A 18 27.46 23.82 -8.21
CA ASP A 18 26.04 24.15 -8.19
C ASP A 18 25.31 22.94 -7.60
N PHE A 19 24.34 23.23 -6.73
CA PHE A 19 23.77 22.40 -5.67
C PHE A 19 23.00 21.16 -6.18
N ALA A 20 23.62 20.34 -7.03
CA ALA A 20 23.17 19.02 -7.45
C ALA A 20 23.25 17.96 -6.32
N LEU A 21 23.26 18.39 -5.05
CA LEU A 21 23.51 17.57 -3.88
C LEU A 21 22.47 17.87 -2.79
N LEU A 22 21.20 17.51 -3.02
CA LEU A 22 20.34 16.93 -1.98
C LEU A 22 19.04 16.28 -2.49
N PHE A 23 18.95 15.90 -3.77
CA PHE A 23 17.84 15.11 -4.30
C PHE A 23 18.33 13.72 -4.73
N VAL A 24 19.09 13.05 -3.87
CA VAL A 24 19.31 11.60 -4.01
C VAL A 24 18.10 10.91 -3.40
N PHE A 25 16.96 10.90 -4.09
CA PHE A 25 15.84 9.97 -3.82
C PHE A 25 16.15 8.61 -4.45
N GLN A 26 17.35 8.07 -4.19
CA GLN A 26 17.57 6.64 -4.36
C GLN A 26 17.54 6.03 -2.96
N THR A 27 16.35 5.59 -2.56
CA THR A 27 16.23 4.54 -1.55
C THR A 27 17.03 3.34 -2.06
N THR A 28 18.09 2.95 -1.37
CA THR A 28 18.81 1.72 -1.67
C THR A 28 17.84 0.54 -1.49
N PHE A 29 17.61 -0.23 -2.55
CA PHE A 29 16.77 -1.42 -2.45
C PHE A 29 17.61 -2.63 -2.01
N PRO A 30 17.07 -3.49 -1.12
CA PRO A 30 15.69 -3.47 -0.62
C PRO A 30 15.41 -2.35 0.40
N TYR A 31 14.24 -1.75 0.31
CA TYR A 31 13.73 -0.89 1.38
C TYR A 31 13.24 -1.78 2.52
N PHE A 32 13.80 -1.57 3.71
CA PHE A 32 13.45 -2.30 4.92
C PHE A 32 12.79 -1.37 5.93
N CYS A 33 11.68 -1.80 6.50
CA CYS A 33 11.02 -1.08 7.59
C CYS A 33 10.53 -2.07 8.65
N GLU A 34 10.77 -1.74 9.91
CA GLU A 34 10.24 -2.49 11.04
C GLU A 34 8.76 -2.15 11.23
N ILE A 35 7.94 -3.19 11.42
CA ILE A 35 6.54 -3.02 11.78
C ILE A 35 6.49 -2.45 13.21
N PRO A 36 5.79 -1.32 13.45
CA PRO A 36 5.68 -0.75 14.78
C PRO A 36 5.13 -1.76 15.81
N GLY A 37 5.87 -1.93 16.91
CA GLY A 37 5.54 -2.91 17.94
C GLY A 37 6.01 -4.35 17.63
N GLY A 38 6.70 -4.57 16.51
CA GLY A 38 7.32 -5.86 16.15
C GLY A 38 6.32 -6.97 15.77
N ARG A 39 5.06 -6.62 15.52
CA ARG A 39 3.99 -7.56 15.17
C ARG A 39 2.85 -6.86 14.45
N LEU A 40 2.18 -7.58 13.55
CA LEU A 40 0.89 -7.12 13.00
C LEU A 40 -0.28 -7.49 13.91
N LEU A 41 -1.28 -6.62 13.91
CA LEU A 41 -2.57 -6.82 14.57
C LEU A 41 -3.69 -6.65 13.55
N SER A 42 -4.82 -7.32 13.78
CA SER A 42 -6.02 -7.05 12.97
C SER A 42 -6.47 -5.60 13.15
N GLY A 43 -6.88 -4.97 12.04
CA GLY A 43 -7.23 -3.56 11.98
C GLY A 43 -6.06 -2.63 11.63
N LYS A 44 -4.84 -3.14 11.53
CA LYS A 44 -3.67 -2.36 11.08
C LYS A 44 -3.73 -2.09 9.58
N LEU A 45 -3.44 -0.85 9.21
CA LEU A 45 -3.41 -0.39 7.83
C LEU A 45 -1.98 0.02 7.49
N ILE A 46 -1.40 -0.61 6.47
CA ILE A 46 -0.12 -0.21 5.91
C ILE A 46 -0.41 0.57 4.64
N THR A 47 0.10 1.79 4.53
CA THR A 47 -0.05 2.63 3.33
C THR A 47 1.32 2.91 2.74
N ILE A 48 1.47 2.65 1.45
CA ILE A 48 2.73 2.79 0.72
C ILE A 48 2.47 3.71 -0.47
N LEU A 49 3.20 4.83 -0.51
CA LEU A 49 3.21 5.76 -1.64
C LEU A 49 4.53 5.61 -2.39
N GLY A 50 4.48 5.60 -3.71
CA GLY A 50 5.66 5.55 -4.54
C GLY A 50 5.36 5.66 -6.02
N GLU A 51 6.39 5.53 -6.84
CA GLU A 51 6.30 5.58 -8.29
C GLU A 51 7.29 4.59 -8.91
N VAL A 52 6.88 3.91 -9.99
CA VAL A 52 7.79 3.11 -10.82
C VAL A 52 8.23 3.96 -11.99
N ASN A 53 9.53 4.10 -12.23
CA ASN A 53 10.06 4.90 -13.33
C ASN A 53 9.53 4.42 -14.69
N ASN A 54 9.29 5.37 -15.60
CA ASN A 54 8.81 5.08 -16.95
C ASN A 54 9.95 4.62 -17.89
N VAL A 55 10.55 3.48 -17.57
CA VAL A 55 11.62 2.87 -18.37
C VAL A 55 11.28 1.41 -18.74
N PRO A 56 11.74 0.90 -19.90
CA PRO A 56 11.48 -0.46 -20.33
C PRO A 56 11.89 -1.52 -19.29
N GLU A 57 13.03 -1.32 -18.62
CA GLU A 57 13.67 -2.25 -17.69
C GLU A 57 12.91 -2.40 -16.36
N ALA A 58 11.97 -1.51 -16.05
CA ALA A 58 11.13 -1.57 -14.87
C ALA A 58 10.11 -2.73 -14.97
N ASN A 59 10.55 -3.97 -14.77
CA ASN A 59 9.78 -5.17 -15.06
C ASN A 59 8.84 -5.60 -13.94
N SER A 60 9.21 -5.32 -12.69
CA SER A 60 8.43 -5.67 -11.51
C SER A 60 9.00 -5.06 -10.23
N PHE A 61 8.18 -4.95 -9.20
CA PHE A 61 8.62 -4.75 -7.82
C PHE A 61 7.79 -5.62 -6.88
N SER A 62 8.20 -5.76 -5.63
CA SER A 62 7.49 -6.55 -4.63
C SER A 62 7.41 -5.84 -3.28
N ILE A 63 6.29 -6.04 -2.61
CA ILE A 63 6.04 -5.67 -1.22
C ILE A 63 5.86 -6.96 -0.44
N ASN A 64 6.64 -7.14 0.63
CA ASN A 64 6.69 -8.38 1.39
C ASN A 64 6.46 -8.11 2.88
N LEU A 65 5.57 -8.89 3.49
CA LEU A 65 5.37 -8.93 4.93
C LEU A 65 6.12 -10.15 5.48
N CYS A 66 7.21 -9.87 6.20
CA CYS A 66 8.22 -10.84 6.60
C CYS A 66 8.28 -11.01 8.12
N VAL A 67 8.58 -12.24 8.55
CA VAL A 67 8.73 -12.57 9.98
C VAL A 67 10.08 -12.10 10.51
N GLU A 68 11.12 -12.15 9.69
CA GLU A 68 12.49 -11.86 10.07
C GLU A 68 13.18 -10.85 9.14
N ARG A 69 14.22 -10.21 9.67
CA ARG A 69 15.10 -9.32 8.89
C ARG A 69 16.20 -10.14 8.23
N SER A 70 15.91 -10.68 7.07
CA SER A 70 16.86 -11.42 6.25
C SER A 70 16.95 -10.82 4.84
N ILE A 71 18.00 -11.17 4.10
CA ILE A 71 18.13 -10.83 2.67
C ILE A 71 17.08 -11.60 1.86
N ASP A 72 16.84 -12.87 2.23
CA ASP A 72 15.84 -13.75 1.65
C ASP A 72 14.89 -14.29 2.73
N PRO A 73 14.05 -13.42 3.32
CA PRO A 73 13.16 -13.80 4.39
C PRO A 73 11.96 -14.58 3.85
N ASP A 74 11.50 -15.54 4.64
CA ASP A 74 10.13 -16.04 4.49
C ASP A 74 9.15 -14.86 4.63
N CYS A 75 8.10 -14.90 3.81
CA CYS A 75 7.07 -13.87 3.81
C CYS A 75 5.68 -14.52 3.87
N VAL A 76 4.86 -14.05 4.79
CA VAL A 76 3.48 -14.52 4.92
C VAL A 76 2.57 -13.90 3.86
N PHE A 77 3.00 -12.78 3.29
CA PHE A 77 2.35 -12.12 2.16
C PHE A 77 3.39 -11.49 1.24
N HIS A 78 3.35 -11.88 -0.02
CA HIS A 78 4.11 -11.34 -1.14
C HIS A 78 3.13 -10.70 -2.12
N PHE A 79 3.33 -9.43 -2.45
CA PHE A 79 2.56 -8.69 -3.44
C PHE A 79 3.51 -8.18 -4.52
N ASN A 80 3.39 -8.69 -5.75
CA ASN A 80 4.38 -8.47 -6.80
C ASN A 80 3.72 -8.07 -8.13
N PRO A 81 3.56 -6.75 -8.36
CA PRO A 81 3.23 -6.21 -9.67
C PRO A 81 4.31 -6.57 -10.70
N ARG A 82 3.90 -7.25 -11.78
CA ARG A 82 4.75 -7.66 -12.89
C ARG A 82 4.26 -6.99 -14.18
N PHE A 83 4.92 -5.89 -14.55
CA PHE A 83 4.58 -5.11 -15.75
C PHE A 83 4.69 -5.94 -17.04
N HIS A 84 5.75 -6.75 -17.14
CA HIS A 84 5.97 -7.64 -18.28
C HIS A 84 4.93 -8.77 -18.44
N GLN A 85 4.20 -9.11 -17.37
CA GLN A 85 3.10 -10.10 -17.38
C GLN A 85 1.72 -9.45 -17.30
N ASN A 86 1.65 -8.13 -17.21
CA ASN A 86 0.41 -7.37 -17.00
C ASN A 86 -0.48 -7.92 -15.86
N CYS A 87 0.14 -8.32 -14.74
CA CYS A 87 -0.58 -8.87 -13.60
C CYS A 87 0.11 -8.55 -12.27
N VAL A 88 -0.64 -8.67 -11.17
CA VAL A 88 -0.06 -8.74 -9.82
C VAL A 88 -0.11 -10.17 -9.31
N VAL A 89 1.07 -10.72 -9.01
CA VAL A 89 1.21 -12.02 -8.35
C VAL A 89 1.13 -11.84 -6.84
N ARG A 90 0.31 -12.65 -6.17
CA ARG A 90 0.30 -12.76 -4.71
C ARG A 90 0.64 -14.18 -4.28
N ASN A 91 1.44 -14.30 -3.23
CA ASN A 91 1.82 -15.59 -2.68
C ASN A 91 2.30 -15.45 -1.23
N HIS A 92 2.83 -16.55 -0.69
CA HIS A 92 3.61 -16.63 0.54
C HIS A 92 4.83 -17.51 0.30
N MET A 93 5.89 -17.30 1.07
CA MET A 93 7.08 -18.14 1.10
C MET A 93 7.25 -18.72 2.50
N SER A 94 7.49 -20.03 2.58
CA SER A 94 7.80 -20.72 3.83
C SER A 94 8.91 -21.74 3.61
N GLY A 95 9.93 -21.73 4.46
CA GLY A 95 11.13 -22.54 4.33
C GLY A 95 11.84 -22.32 3.00
N GLY A 96 11.84 -21.07 2.49
CA GLY A 96 12.44 -20.73 1.19
C GLY A 96 11.67 -21.26 -0.03
N LYS A 97 10.45 -21.79 0.15
CA LYS A 97 9.61 -22.32 -0.93
C LYS A 97 8.36 -21.48 -1.12
N TRP A 98 8.09 -21.12 -2.37
CA TRP A 98 6.87 -20.44 -2.76
C TRP A 98 5.66 -21.38 -2.71
N GLY A 99 4.52 -20.86 -2.24
CA GLY A 99 3.24 -21.55 -2.33
C GLY A 99 2.56 -21.42 -3.70
N SER A 100 1.24 -21.61 -3.74
CA SER A 100 0.43 -21.41 -4.95
C SER A 100 0.19 -19.92 -5.25
N GLU A 101 0.44 -19.49 -6.48
CA GLU A 101 0.26 -18.09 -6.88
C GLU A 101 -1.21 -17.72 -7.10
N GLU A 102 -1.59 -16.51 -6.71
CA GLU A 102 -2.85 -15.87 -7.09
C GLU A 102 -2.57 -14.71 -8.05
N ARG A 103 -3.29 -14.66 -9.19
CA ARG A 103 -2.99 -13.75 -10.32
C ARG A 103 -4.19 -12.94 -10.83
N SER A 104 -5.38 -13.12 -10.25
CA SER A 104 -6.60 -12.41 -10.66
C SER A 104 -6.50 -10.88 -10.46
N GLY A 105 -7.30 -10.11 -11.21
CA GLY A 105 -7.42 -8.65 -11.03
C GLY A 105 -6.58 -7.78 -11.97
N GLY A 106 -5.65 -8.36 -12.75
CA GLY A 106 -4.82 -7.61 -13.71
C GLY A 106 -3.72 -6.78 -13.03
N LEU A 107 -3.37 -5.65 -13.65
CA LEU A 107 -2.32 -4.74 -13.17
C LEU A 107 -2.89 -3.32 -12.98
N PRO A 108 -3.16 -2.88 -11.74
CA PRO A 108 -3.74 -1.57 -11.46
C PRO A 108 -2.69 -0.43 -11.36
N ILE A 109 -1.41 -0.72 -11.60
CA ILE A 109 -0.30 0.23 -11.45
C ILE A 109 0.31 0.48 -12.82
N ALA A 110 0.61 1.75 -13.12
CA ALA A 110 1.25 2.16 -14.36
C ALA A 110 2.65 2.74 -14.09
N LYS A 111 3.58 2.54 -15.02
CA LYS A 111 4.89 3.18 -14.97
C LYS A 111 4.75 4.69 -15.20
N GLY A 112 5.62 5.49 -14.58
CA GLY A 112 5.62 6.96 -14.63
C GLY A 112 4.43 7.61 -13.95
N ARG A 113 3.74 6.87 -13.07
CA ARG A 113 2.59 7.38 -12.31
C ARG A 113 2.76 7.03 -10.84
N PRO A 114 2.51 7.99 -9.93
CA PRO A 114 2.41 7.69 -8.52
C PRO A 114 1.30 6.67 -8.26
N PHE A 115 1.54 5.80 -7.28
CA PHE A 115 0.58 4.84 -6.78
C PHE A 115 0.41 5.00 -5.27
N GLU A 116 -0.79 4.69 -4.78
CA GLU A 116 -1.06 4.42 -3.37
C GLU A 116 -1.49 2.96 -3.20
N ILE A 117 -0.75 2.20 -2.40
CA ILE A 117 -1.12 0.84 -2.01
C ILE A 117 -1.48 0.83 -0.54
N ASN A 118 -2.70 0.40 -0.24
CA ASN A 118 -3.14 0.17 1.13
C ASN A 118 -3.31 -1.33 1.37
N ILE A 119 -2.73 -1.84 2.46
CA ILE A 119 -2.85 -3.22 2.90
C ILE A 119 -3.50 -3.21 4.29
N LEU A 120 -4.78 -3.60 4.36
CA LEU A 120 -5.49 -3.76 5.61
C LEU A 120 -5.37 -5.19 6.12
N VAL A 121 -4.86 -5.34 7.34
CA VAL A 121 -4.83 -6.63 8.04
C VAL A 121 -6.20 -6.93 8.65
N THR A 122 -6.91 -7.92 8.15
CA THR A 122 -8.19 -8.39 8.69
C THR A 122 -8.03 -9.73 9.39
N ALA A 123 -9.08 -10.23 10.05
CA ALA A 123 -9.09 -11.57 10.63
C ALA A 123 -9.00 -12.69 9.57
N ALA A 124 -9.53 -12.46 8.35
CA ALA A 124 -9.58 -13.45 7.28
C ALA A 124 -8.34 -13.42 6.37
N GLY A 125 -7.76 -12.24 6.17
CA GLY A 125 -6.68 -12.03 5.22
C GLY A 125 -6.21 -10.59 5.14
N TYR A 126 -5.52 -10.27 4.06
CA TYR A 126 -5.12 -8.92 3.69
C TYR A 126 -6.07 -8.37 2.64
N GLU A 127 -6.80 -7.29 2.93
CA GLU A 127 -7.56 -6.55 1.93
C GLU A 127 -6.66 -5.47 1.33
N VAL A 128 -6.49 -5.51 0.00
CA VAL A 128 -5.58 -4.62 -0.72
C VAL A 128 -6.35 -3.66 -1.59
N ARG A 129 -5.96 -2.38 -1.52
CA ARG A 129 -6.40 -1.33 -2.42
C ARG A 129 -5.23 -0.73 -3.16
N VAL A 130 -5.50 -0.33 -4.39
CA VAL A 130 -4.59 0.46 -5.21
C VAL A 130 -5.34 1.71 -5.65
N ASP A 131 -4.78 2.88 -5.40
CA ASP A 131 -5.37 4.19 -5.69
C ASP A 131 -6.82 4.31 -5.20
N ASN A 132 -7.03 3.97 -3.92
CA ASN A 132 -8.33 3.97 -3.24
C ASN A 132 -9.39 3.03 -3.81
N LYS A 133 -9.04 2.14 -4.75
CA LYS A 133 -9.95 1.13 -5.31
C LYS A 133 -9.61 -0.24 -4.78
N HIS A 134 -10.62 -1.02 -4.41
CA HIS A 134 -10.43 -2.43 -4.05
C HIS A 134 -9.80 -3.20 -5.19
N PHE A 135 -8.72 -3.90 -4.88
CA PHE A 135 -7.99 -4.74 -5.81
C PHE A 135 -8.21 -6.23 -5.52
N THR A 136 -7.86 -6.70 -4.32
CA THR A 136 -7.99 -8.12 -3.96
C THR A 136 -8.06 -8.32 -2.45
N VAL A 137 -8.54 -9.49 -2.05
CA VAL A 137 -8.27 -10.07 -0.72
C VAL A 137 -7.29 -11.22 -0.91
N PHE A 138 -6.28 -11.34 -0.03
CA PHE A 138 -5.40 -12.50 0.06
C PHE A 138 -5.62 -13.17 1.42
N ASN A 139 -6.17 -14.39 1.43
CA ASN A 139 -6.46 -15.12 2.67
C ASN A 139 -5.17 -15.49 3.40
N HIS A 140 -5.20 -15.43 4.74
CA HIS A 140 -4.03 -15.80 5.55
C HIS A 140 -3.66 -17.27 5.31
N ARG A 141 -2.40 -17.51 4.93
CA ARG A 141 -1.83 -18.86 4.78
C ARG A 141 -0.85 -19.23 5.89
N ALA A 142 -0.45 -18.24 6.68
CA ALA A 142 0.42 -18.35 7.84
C ALA A 142 -0.02 -17.33 8.90
N LYS A 143 0.53 -17.42 10.11
CA LYS A 143 0.23 -16.48 11.20
C LYS A 143 0.77 -15.09 10.84
N PHE A 144 -0.12 -14.12 10.67
CA PHE A 144 0.27 -12.74 10.39
C PHE A 144 0.82 -12.00 11.62
N ASN A 145 0.52 -12.47 12.83
CA ASN A 145 0.98 -11.83 14.07
C ASN A 145 2.51 -11.81 14.21
N ASP A 146 3.21 -12.76 13.60
CA ASP A 146 4.67 -12.87 13.71
C ASP A 146 5.41 -11.97 12.71
N VAL A 147 4.69 -11.20 11.89
CA VAL A 147 5.30 -10.26 10.94
C VAL A 147 5.92 -9.07 11.68
N GLY A 148 7.25 -9.01 11.64
CA GLY A 148 8.04 -7.92 12.21
C GLY A 148 8.56 -6.92 11.16
N PHE A 149 8.54 -7.26 9.87
CA PHE A 149 9.21 -6.45 8.84
C PHE A 149 8.37 -6.28 7.57
N LEU A 150 8.42 -5.07 7.00
CA LEU A 150 8.03 -4.76 5.64
C LEU A 150 9.30 -4.67 4.78
N VAL A 151 9.35 -5.47 3.73
CA VAL A 151 10.48 -5.49 2.78
C VAL A 151 9.97 -5.18 1.38
N ILE A 152 10.42 -4.07 0.81
CA ILE A 152 10.10 -3.69 -0.57
C ILE A 152 11.34 -3.92 -1.43
N LYS A 153 11.21 -4.68 -2.51
CA LYS A 153 12.29 -4.98 -3.48
C LYS A 153 11.87 -4.53 -4.87
N GLY A 154 12.79 -4.04 -5.68
CA GLY A 154 12.54 -3.74 -7.09
C GLY A 154 13.49 -2.67 -7.59
N ASP A 155 13.89 -2.80 -8.85
CA ASP A 155 14.66 -1.77 -9.54
C ASP A 155 13.72 -0.72 -10.12
N ASN A 156 14.22 0.50 -10.35
CA ASN A 156 13.46 1.56 -10.99
C ASN A 156 12.18 1.95 -10.23
N LEU A 157 12.23 1.87 -8.90
CA LEU A 157 11.14 2.21 -7.99
C LEU A 157 11.59 3.33 -7.07
N THR A 158 10.70 4.25 -6.74
CA THR A 158 10.88 5.21 -5.65
C THR A 158 9.77 4.99 -4.63
N ILE A 159 10.13 4.97 -3.35
CA ILE A 159 9.17 4.95 -2.24
C ILE A 159 9.18 6.31 -1.57
N ASP A 160 8.04 7.00 -1.64
CA ASP A 160 7.88 8.34 -1.09
C ASP A 160 7.57 8.27 0.41
N SER A 161 6.72 7.33 0.81
CA SER A 161 6.41 7.11 2.23
C SER A 161 5.83 5.73 2.50
N VAL A 162 6.03 5.28 3.74
CA VAL A 162 5.34 4.14 4.35
C VAL A 162 4.73 4.62 5.66
N ASP A 163 3.42 4.45 5.81
CA ASP A 163 2.68 4.83 7.01
C ASP A 163 1.97 3.60 7.61
N PHE A 164 2.01 3.52 8.94
CA PHE A 164 1.36 2.48 9.73
C PHE A 164 0.24 3.09 10.55
N GLY A 165 -0.98 2.99 10.04
CA GLY A 165 -2.18 3.51 10.67
C GLY A 165 -3.10 2.43 11.19
N ASP A 166 -4.25 2.90 11.68
CA ASP A 166 -5.42 2.07 11.95
C ASP A 166 -6.53 2.41 10.94
N THR A 167 -7.58 1.59 10.89
CA THR A 167 -8.74 1.70 9.99
C THR A 167 -9.53 3.02 10.05
N LYS A 168 -9.16 3.99 10.88
CA LYS A 168 -9.84 5.30 10.96
C LYS A 168 -9.90 6.03 9.62
N ARG A 169 -8.96 5.77 8.69
CA ARG A 169 -8.97 6.29 7.30
C ARG A 169 -9.55 5.31 6.28
N TRP A 170 -9.71 4.05 6.66
CA TRP A 170 -10.28 3.00 5.81
C TRP A 170 -11.80 3.13 5.74
N LYS A 171 -12.31 3.80 4.70
CA LYS A 171 -13.74 3.75 4.40
C LYS A 171 -14.01 2.43 3.70
N PRO A 172 -14.90 1.53 4.18
CA PRO A 172 -15.38 0.44 3.33
C PRO A 172 -15.88 1.04 2.02
N ASN A 173 -15.66 0.37 0.89
CA ASN A 173 -16.17 0.83 -0.41
C ASN A 173 -17.65 1.16 -0.23
N ILE A 174 -18.00 2.45 -0.20
CA ILE A 174 -19.40 2.85 -0.26
C ILE A 174 -19.80 2.51 -1.69
N PRO A 175 -20.75 1.58 -1.90
CA PRO A 175 -21.29 1.35 -3.24
C PRO A 175 -21.71 2.70 -3.80
N VAL A 176 -21.24 3.04 -5.00
CA VAL A 176 -21.63 4.30 -5.65
C VAL A 176 -23.16 4.29 -5.73
N PRO A 177 -23.87 5.24 -5.11
CA PRO A 177 -25.33 5.29 -5.21
C PRO A 177 -25.71 5.43 -6.69
N GLY A 178 -26.33 4.39 -7.27
CA GLY A 178 -26.78 4.39 -8.66
C GLY A 178 -26.17 3.34 -9.59
N ALA A 179 -25.23 2.51 -9.13
CA ALA A 179 -24.74 1.39 -9.95
C ALA A 179 -25.77 0.24 -10.12
N ASP A 180 -26.79 0.18 -9.25
CA ASP A 180 -27.88 -0.80 -9.28
C ASP A 180 -29.25 -0.17 -9.60
N ASP A 181 -29.34 0.98 -10.29
CA ASP A 181 -30.67 1.53 -10.64
C ASP A 181 -31.35 0.67 -11.72
N PRO A 182 -32.43 -0.07 -11.39
CA PRO A 182 -33.09 -0.96 -12.34
C PRO A 182 -33.88 -0.20 -13.43
N ARG A 183 -33.86 1.13 -13.44
CA ARG A 183 -34.76 1.98 -14.24
C ARG A 183 -34.16 2.55 -15.53
N VAL A 184 -32.92 2.24 -15.87
CA VAL A 184 -32.35 2.61 -17.19
C VAL A 184 -32.35 1.41 -18.14
N SER A 185 -33.55 1.15 -18.67
CA SER A 185 -33.90 0.74 -20.06
C SER A 185 -33.24 -0.51 -20.71
N SER A 186 -33.89 -1.36 -21.50
CA SER A 186 -35.29 -1.71 -21.81
C SER A 186 -35.23 -2.59 -23.07
N ALA A 187 -35.85 -3.77 -23.08
CA ALA A 187 -36.36 -4.42 -24.29
C ALA A 187 -37.52 -5.38 -23.91
N PRO A 188 -38.54 -5.56 -24.77
CA PRO A 188 -39.84 -6.09 -24.38
C PRO A 188 -39.93 -7.61 -24.56
N GLY A 189 -40.66 -8.29 -23.67
CA GLY A 189 -40.94 -9.72 -23.83
C GLY A 189 -41.83 -10.31 -22.74
N THR A 190 -43.13 -10.27 -22.99
CA THR A 190 -44.12 -11.33 -22.70
C THR A 190 -44.19 -11.98 -21.29
N GLY A 191 -45.35 -11.77 -20.64
CA GLY A 191 -46.18 -12.91 -20.23
C GLY A 191 -46.31 -13.21 -18.72
N MET A 192 -47.53 -12.96 -18.22
CA MET A 192 -48.29 -13.74 -17.22
C MET A 192 -47.94 -13.65 -15.72
N GLU A 193 -48.81 -12.88 -15.03
CA GLU A 193 -49.54 -13.15 -13.77
C GLU A 193 -48.98 -14.11 -12.71
N ALA A 194 -48.94 -13.64 -11.44
CA ALA A 194 -49.91 -14.02 -10.41
C ALA A 194 -49.74 -13.21 -9.11
N GLU A 195 -50.87 -12.85 -8.50
CA GLU A 195 -51.05 -12.12 -7.23
C GLU A 195 -50.57 -12.89 -5.97
N ARG A 196 -50.19 -12.12 -4.93
CA ARG A 196 -50.88 -12.10 -3.60
C ARG A 196 -50.26 -11.06 -2.64
N THR A 197 -51.07 -10.05 -2.28
CA THR A 197 -51.41 -9.56 -0.91
C THR A 197 -50.66 -10.17 0.29
N LEU A 198 -50.24 -9.50 1.38
CA LEU A 198 -50.77 -8.32 2.11
C LEU A 198 -49.79 -7.88 3.24
N SER A 199 -49.77 -6.56 3.51
CA SER A 199 -49.66 -5.83 4.80
C SER A 199 -48.73 -6.25 5.96
N GLY A 200 -47.99 -5.28 6.50
CA GLY A 200 -47.51 -5.30 7.89
C GLY A 200 -46.65 -4.08 8.26
N ASP A 201 -47.26 -3.13 8.98
CA ASP A 201 -46.74 -1.82 9.38
C ASP A 201 -45.76 -1.80 10.59
N ALA A 202 -44.94 -0.74 10.59
CA ALA A 202 -44.64 0.20 11.67
C ALA A 202 -43.58 -0.04 12.79
N HIS A 203 -42.85 1.09 13.00
CA HIS A 203 -42.34 1.67 14.27
C HIS A 203 -41.10 1.03 14.93
N ALA A 204 -40.19 1.75 15.60
CA ALA A 204 -39.84 3.18 15.72
C ALA A 204 -38.54 3.29 16.57
N SER A 205 -37.81 4.38 16.35
CA SER A 205 -37.08 5.17 17.37
C SER A 205 -35.82 4.64 18.09
N SER A 206 -34.72 5.37 17.82
CA SER A 206 -33.95 6.20 18.79
C SER A 206 -33.20 5.52 19.94
N LYS A 207 -31.87 5.71 19.98
CA LYS A 207 -31.26 6.65 20.94
C LYS A 207 -29.77 6.94 20.69
N ARG A 208 -29.49 8.21 20.97
CA ARG A 208 -28.25 8.98 20.99
C ARG A 208 -27.33 8.53 22.14
N GLY A 209 -26.03 8.47 21.91
CA GLY A 209 -25.02 8.30 22.96
C GLY A 209 -23.72 9.02 22.58
N GLN A 210 -23.51 10.22 23.15
CA GLN A 210 -22.26 10.98 23.12
C GLN A 210 -21.26 10.41 24.14
N ARG A 211 -19.96 10.43 23.80
CA ARG A 211 -18.77 10.60 24.67
C ARG A 211 -17.55 10.77 23.74
N SER A 212 -17.04 11.99 23.58
CA SER A 212 -15.99 12.68 24.36
C SER A 212 -14.59 12.08 24.19
N GLY A 213 -13.72 12.88 23.55
CA GLY A 213 -12.28 13.01 23.81
C GLY A 213 -11.39 11.77 23.70
N ASP A 214 -10.57 11.69 22.65
CA ASP A 214 -9.15 12.03 22.79
C ASP A 214 -8.47 12.18 21.43
N LYS A 215 -7.77 13.30 21.24
CA LYS A 215 -6.99 13.60 20.03
C LYS A 215 -5.57 13.10 20.26
N GLU A 216 -5.31 11.83 20.01
CA GLU A 216 -3.93 11.35 19.88
C GLU A 216 -3.38 11.72 18.50
N ARG A 217 -2.27 12.47 18.53
CA ARG A 217 -1.52 12.91 17.37
C ARG A 217 -0.74 11.71 16.82
N GLY A 218 -1.03 11.31 15.59
CA GLY A 218 -0.24 10.29 14.88
C GLY A 218 1.21 10.77 14.72
N LEU A 219 2.14 10.02 15.29
CA LEU A 219 3.57 10.28 15.23
C LEU A 219 4.08 9.76 13.88
N LEU A 220 4.52 10.68 13.01
CA LEU A 220 5.23 10.33 11.78
C LEU A 220 6.60 9.78 12.17
N ILE A 221 6.76 8.46 12.20
CA ILE A 221 8.07 7.84 12.43
C ILE A 221 8.76 7.75 11.07
N VAL A 222 9.68 8.69 10.82
CA VAL A 222 10.66 8.56 9.75
C VAL A 222 11.71 7.57 10.25
N CYS A 223 11.68 6.34 9.73
CA CYS A 223 12.75 5.36 9.97
C CYS A 223 14.04 5.90 9.33
N LYS A 224 15.08 6.08 10.16
CA LYS A 224 16.44 6.43 9.76
C LYS A 224 17.21 5.20 9.30
#